data_AF-A0A075FTK5-F1
#
_entry.id   AF-A0A075FTK5-F1
#
_cell.length_a   1.000
_cell.length_b   1.000
_cell.length_c   1.000
_cell.angle_alpha   90.00
_cell.angle_beta   90.00
_cell.angle_gamma   90.00
#
_symmetry.space_group_name_H-M   'P 1'
#
loop_
_entity.id
_entity.type
_entity.pdbx_description
1 polymer ?
#
loop_
_entity_poly.entity_id
_entity_poly.type
_entity_poly.pdbx_seq_one_letter_code
_entity_poly.pdbx_strand_id
1 'polypeptide(L)'
;MESGAQVAGGVNIYPKNFQKRVNTICKKYNVLFVLDEIATGFGRLGSMVEYKKQNCHPDIVSFGKMLTGGYLTFAATLTTKKVSNSFLGRFSDKKHLFHGHTYTGNPIAASLALENLKLYDKTKLIQKIQKTSKILENRANEFYELDVVGDVRHKGMLMGIELINNNSNKTRKSINKIVFEEGKNIIYF
;
A
#
# COMPACT_ATOMS: atom_id res chain seq x y z
N MET A 1 0.49 4.25 -7.75
CA MET A 1 -0.73 3.84 -7.02
C MET A 1 -0.34 3.35 -5.63
N GLU A 2 -1.21 3.44 -4.63
CA GLU A 2 -0.98 2.73 -3.36
C GLU A 2 -0.90 1.21 -3.60
N SER A 3 -0.12 0.47 -2.81
CA SER A 3 0.05 -0.98 -2.97
C SER A 3 -1.05 -1.75 -2.22
N GLY A 4 -1.79 -2.59 -2.93
CA GLY A 4 -2.79 -3.52 -2.40
C GLY A 4 -4.12 -2.93 -1.96
N ALA A 5 -4.17 -1.64 -1.59
CA ALA A 5 -5.39 -0.92 -1.29
C ALA A 5 -5.18 0.59 -1.38
N GLN A 6 -6.23 1.36 -1.66
CA GLN A 6 -6.26 2.80 -1.34
C GLN A 6 -6.76 2.95 0.09
N VAL A 7 -5.91 3.49 0.98
CA VAL A 7 -6.25 3.64 2.40
C VAL A 7 -7.14 4.86 2.60
N ALA A 8 -6.65 6.05 2.23
CA ALA A 8 -7.38 7.31 2.42
C ALA A 8 -8.55 7.47 1.44
N GLY A 9 -8.56 6.72 0.33
CA GLY A 9 -9.67 6.67 -0.63
C GLY A 9 -10.91 5.89 -0.16
N GLY A 10 -10.99 5.55 1.13
CA GLY A 10 -12.11 4.79 1.71
C GLY A 10 -11.84 3.30 1.86
N VAL A 11 -10.59 2.88 2.04
CA VAL A 11 -10.22 1.47 2.24
C VAL A 11 -10.65 0.60 1.04
N ASN A 12 -10.26 1.04 -0.16
CA ASN A 12 -10.56 0.29 -1.38
C ASN A 12 -9.51 -0.81 -1.57
N ILE A 13 -9.83 -2.02 -1.11
CA ILE A 13 -8.96 -3.18 -1.26
C ILE A 13 -8.96 -3.63 -2.71
N TYR A 14 -7.79 -3.70 -3.34
CA TYR A 14 -7.73 -4.20 -4.70
C TYR A 14 -7.93 -5.72 -4.73
N PRO A 15 -8.59 -6.25 -5.76
CA PRO A 15 -8.71 -7.68 -5.92
C PRO A 15 -7.38 -8.33 -6.21
N LYS A 16 -7.39 -9.64 -6.00
CA LYS A 16 -6.29 -10.53 -6.34
C LYS A 16 -5.84 -10.28 -7.79
N ASN A 17 -4.52 -10.18 -7.97
CA ASN A 17 -3.84 -9.97 -9.25
C ASN A 17 -4.04 -8.61 -9.95
N PHE A 18 -4.88 -7.70 -9.44
CA PHE A 18 -5.09 -6.39 -10.06
C PHE A 18 -3.77 -5.61 -10.23
N GLN A 19 -3.06 -5.38 -9.12
CA GLN A 19 -1.78 -4.67 -9.14
C GLN A 19 -0.72 -5.36 -10.02
N LYS A 20 -0.69 -6.69 -10.01
CA LYS A 20 0.22 -7.48 -10.85
C LYS A 20 -0.08 -7.29 -12.34
N ARG A 21 -1.37 -7.24 -12.72
CA ARG A 21 -1.80 -6.98 -14.10
C ARG A 21 -1.42 -5.57 -14.55
N VAL A 22 -1.67 -4.56 -13.70
CA VAL A 22 -1.23 -3.18 -13.98
C VAL A 22 0.28 -3.13 -14.21
N ASN A 23 1.08 -3.79 -13.36
CA ASN A 23 2.52 -3.89 -13.57
C ASN A 23 2.90 -4.52 -14.92
N THR A 24 2.24 -5.62 -15.32
CA THR A 24 2.46 -6.25 -16.63
C THR A 24 2.17 -5.28 -17.78
N ILE A 25 1.09 -4.51 -17.68
CA ILE A 25 0.72 -3.50 -18.69
C ILE A 25 1.76 -2.39 -18.74
N CYS A 26 2.17 -1.85 -17.59
CA CYS A 26 3.23 -0.84 -17.50
C CYS A 26 4.53 -1.32 -18.17
N LYS A 27 4.95 -2.57 -17.90
CA LYS A 27 6.11 -3.18 -18.56
C LYS A 27 5.95 -3.29 -20.07
N LYS A 28 4.77 -3.73 -20.55
CA LYS A 28 4.48 -3.87 -21.99
C LYS A 28 4.65 -2.54 -22.72
N TYR A 29 4.25 -1.43 -22.11
CA TYR A 29 4.27 -0.10 -22.72
C TYR A 29 5.44 0.77 -22.27
N ASN A 30 6.46 0.19 -21.61
CA ASN A 30 7.63 0.89 -21.07
C ASN A 30 7.27 2.12 -20.21
N VAL A 31 6.20 1.99 -19.41
CA VAL A 31 5.77 2.98 -18.42
C VAL A 31 6.35 2.58 -17.06
N LEU A 32 6.94 3.53 -16.33
CA LEU A 32 7.43 3.27 -14.98
C LEU A 32 6.26 2.96 -14.04
N PHE A 33 6.36 1.84 -13.33
CA PHE A 33 5.36 1.47 -12.35
C PHE A 33 5.79 1.86 -10.93
N VAL A 34 5.08 2.82 -10.34
CA VAL A 34 5.36 3.36 -9.00
C VAL A 34 4.31 2.88 -8.00
N LEU A 35 4.78 2.27 -6.92
CA LEU A 35 3.95 1.86 -5.79
C LEU A 35 4.19 2.73 -4.55
N ASP A 36 3.12 3.06 -3.85
CA ASP A 36 3.16 3.72 -2.55
C ASP A 36 2.80 2.69 -1.45
N GLU A 37 3.77 2.35 -0.59
CA GLU A 37 3.59 1.50 0.59
C GLU A 37 3.70 2.27 1.90
N ILE A 38 3.61 3.60 1.87
CA ILE A 38 3.69 4.44 3.07
C ILE A 38 2.59 4.01 4.06
N ALA A 39 1.36 3.81 3.58
CA ALA A 39 0.23 3.42 4.42
C ALA A 39 0.05 1.90 4.56
N THR A 40 0.41 1.14 3.53
CA THR A 40 0.01 -0.27 3.37
C THR A 40 1.08 -1.28 3.77
N GLY A 41 2.35 -0.87 3.80
CA GLY A 41 3.47 -1.71 4.21
C GLY A 41 3.54 -1.95 5.72
N PHE A 42 4.58 -2.69 6.13
CA PHE A 42 4.92 -2.97 7.53
C PHE A 42 3.74 -3.54 8.34
N GLY A 43 3.04 -4.51 7.77
CA GLY A 43 1.99 -5.24 8.46
C GLY A 43 0.60 -4.63 8.40
N ARG A 44 0.40 -3.41 7.88
CA ARG A 44 -0.97 -2.82 7.80
C ARG A 44 -1.95 -3.75 7.11
N LEU A 45 -1.59 -4.27 5.93
CA LEU A 45 -2.41 -5.22 5.17
C LEU A 45 -2.16 -6.70 5.55
N GLY A 46 -1.45 -6.95 6.65
CA GLY A 46 -1.11 -8.30 7.13
C GLY A 46 0.18 -8.89 6.55
N SER A 47 0.88 -8.16 5.69
CA SER A 47 2.18 -8.55 5.13
C SER A 47 3.25 -7.48 5.42
N MET A 48 4.52 -7.87 5.50
CA MET A 48 5.62 -6.91 5.74
C MET A 48 5.79 -5.93 4.57
N VAL A 49 5.70 -6.43 3.35
CA VAL A 49 5.81 -5.66 2.11
C VAL A 49 4.77 -6.23 1.14
N GLU A 50 3.80 -5.40 0.76
CA GLU A 50 2.59 -5.88 0.10
C GLU A 50 2.84 -6.27 -1.36
N TYR A 51 3.65 -5.48 -2.09
CA TYR A 51 3.96 -5.78 -3.48
C TYR A 51 4.72 -7.10 -3.61
N LYS A 52 5.56 -7.44 -2.63
CA LYS A 52 6.25 -8.74 -2.58
C LYS A 52 5.25 -9.87 -2.34
N LYS A 53 4.30 -9.70 -1.40
CA LYS A 53 3.25 -10.68 -1.14
C LYS A 53 2.39 -10.95 -2.39
N GLN A 54 2.18 -9.93 -3.22
CA GLN A 54 1.44 -10.04 -4.49
C GLN A 54 2.30 -10.51 -5.68
N ASN A 55 3.58 -10.82 -5.48
CA ASN A 55 4.52 -11.16 -6.56
C ASN A 55 4.52 -10.11 -7.68
N CYS A 56 4.51 -8.84 -7.27
CA CYS A 56 4.59 -7.66 -8.11
C CYS A 56 6.00 -7.06 -8.02
N HIS A 57 6.47 -6.43 -9.10
CA HIS A 57 7.84 -5.92 -9.19
C HIS A 57 7.79 -4.50 -9.78
N PRO A 58 7.57 -3.46 -8.96
CA PRO A 58 7.53 -2.07 -9.41
C PRO A 58 8.93 -1.53 -9.74
N ASP A 59 8.98 -0.43 -10.49
CA ASP A 59 10.22 0.29 -10.78
C ASP A 59 10.65 1.19 -9.62
N ILE A 60 9.68 1.75 -8.90
CA ILE A 60 9.88 2.66 -7.77
C ILE A 60 8.88 2.31 -6.67
N VAL A 61 9.30 2.34 -5.41
CA VAL A 61 8.41 2.18 -4.26
C VAL A 61 8.75 3.14 -3.12
N SER A 62 7.71 3.74 -2.54
CA SER A 62 7.84 4.65 -1.38
C SER A 62 7.42 3.99 -0.08
N PHE A 63 8.18 4.23 0.99
CA PHE A 63 7.92 3.80 2.36
C PHE A 63 8.02 4.98 3.34
N GLY A 64 7.32 4.89 4.46
CA GLY A 64 7.32 5.87 5.54
C GLY A 64 6.52 5.33 6.73
N LYS A 65 5.85 6.20 7.50
CA LYS A 65 4.96 5.85 8.63
C LYS A 65 5.52 4.73 9.52
N MET A 66 5.07 3.50 9.32
CA MET A 66 5.43 2.33 10.14
C MET A 66 6.87 1.86 9.93
N LEU A 67 7.60 2.40 8.96
CA LEU A 67 9.05 2.21 8.80
C LEU A 67 9.82 2.53 10.09
N THR A 68 9.39 3.56 10.81
CA THR A 68 9.96 3.98 12.11
C THR A 68 9.01 3.72 13.28
N GLY A 69 7.91 3.01 13.06
CA GLY A 69 6.86 2.84 14.07
C GLY A 69 6.22 4.16 14.53
N GLY A 70 6.43 5.28 13.81
CA GLY A 70 5.93 6.60 14.19
C GLY A 70 6.79 7.36 15.20
N TYR A 71 7.95 6.84 15.62
CA TYR A 71 8.81 7.49 16.61
C TYR A 71 9.57 8.71 16.07
N LEU A 72 10.05 8.63 14.83
CA LEU A 72 10.76 9.70 14.14
C LEU A 72 10.34 9.78 12.68
N THR A 73 10.44 10.96 12.08
CA THR A 73 10.16 11.17 10.66
C THR A 73 11.26 10.57 9.80
N PHE A 74 10.88 9.59 8.98
CA PHE A 74 11.76 8.98 8.00
C PHE A 74 10.93 8.38 6.87
N ALA A 75 11.40 8.58 5.64
CA ALA A 75 10.82 7.98 4.45
C ALA A 75 11.94 7.45 3.56
N ALA A 76 11.61 6.45 2.75
CA ALA A 76 12.55 5.84 1.82
C ALA A 76 11.87 5.61 0.48
N THR A 77 12.51 6.08 -0.59
CA THR A 77 12.11 5.77 -1.97
C THR A 77 13.13 4.80 -2.54
N LEU A 78 12.71 3.58 -2.81
CA LEU A 78 13.54 2.56 -3.44
C LEU A 78 13.27 2.56 -4.94
N THR A 79 14.30 2.27 -5.73
CA THR A 79 14.21 2.18 -7.18
C THR A 79 14.91 0.92 -7.67
N THR A 80 14.56 0.46 -8.87
CA THR A 80 15.35 -0.56 -9.55
C THR A 80 16.70 -0.01 -9.98
N LYS A 81 17.68 -0.89 -10.19
CA LYS A 81 18.99 -0.50 -10.74
C LYS A 81 18.86 0.22 -12.09
N LYS A 82 17.87 -0.14 -12.92
CA LYS A 82 17.61 0.54 -14.20
C LYS A 82 17.35 2.04 -13.98
N VAL A 83 16.50 2.37 -13.01
CA VAL A 83 16.16 3.76 -12.67
C VAL A 83 17.32 4.46 -11.96
N SER A 84 17.98 3.83 -10.98
CA SER A 84 19.11 4.48 -10.30
C SER A 84 20.27 4.74 -11.28
N ASN A 85 20.56 3.80 -12.18
CA ASN A 85 21.67 3.89 -13.11
C ASN A 85 21.43 4.92 -14.22
N SER A 86 20.18 5.30 -14.52
CA SER A 86 19.93 6.36 -15.50
C SER A 86 20.46 7.72 -15.05
N PHE A 87 20.71 7.89 -13.74
CA PHE A 87 21.29 9.10 -13.17
C PHE A 87 22.82 9.06 -13.06
N LEU A 88 23.46 7.92 -13.38
CA LEU A 88 24.91 7.78 -13.34
C LEU A 88 25.53 8.28 -14.66
N GLY A 89 26.61 9.05 -14.55
CA GLY A 89 27.35 9.58 -15.70
C GLY A 89 28.41 10.57 -15.25
N ARG A 90 29.15 11.14 -16.21
CA ARG A 90 30.02 12.27 -15.92
C ARG A 90 29.17 13.50 -15.64
N PHE A 91 29.72 14.46 -14.91
CA PHE A 91 29.04 15.74 -14.66
C PHE A 91 28.60 16.44 -15.97
N SER A 92 29.44 16.39 -17.00
CA SER A 92 29.16 16.92 -18.34
C SER A 92 27.95 16.28 -19.02
N ASP A 93 27.60 15.04 -18.67
CA ASP A 93 26.49 14.30 -19.27
C ASP A 93 25.14 14.80 -18.72
N LYS A 94 25.14 15.64 -17.66
CA LYS A 94 23.95 16.25 -17.02
C LYS A 94 22.87 15.23 -16.61
N LYS A 95 23.28 14.01 -16.26
CA LYS A 95 22.38 12.92 -15.85
C LYS A 95 22.07 12.90 -14.35
N HIS A 96 22.87 13.57 -13.53
CA HIS A 96 22.74 13.48 -12.07
C HIS A 96 21.37 13.93 -11.56
N LEU A 97 20.84 13.20 -10.58
CA LEU A 97 19.65 13.59 -9.84
C LEU A 97 20.05 14.60 -8.76
N PHE A 98 19.90 15.90 -9.04
CA PHE A 98 20.12 16.97 -8.07
C PHE A 98 18.92 17.14 -7.14
N HIS A 99 18.62 16.10 -6.36
CA HIS A 99 17.52 16.10 -5.41
C HIS A 99 18.01 15.67 -4.02
N GLY A 100 17.63 16.45 -3.01
CA GLY A 100 17.90 16.18 -1.61
C GLY A 100 17.32 17.28 -0.74
N HIS A 101 17.16 16.96 0.54
CA HIS A 101 16.79 17.89 1.60
C HIS A 101 17.79 17.82 2.75
N THR A 102 17.83 18.82 3.64
CA THR A 102 18.81 18.94 4.74
C THR A 102 18.95 17.66 5.58
N TYR A 103 17.83 16.98 5.83
CA TYR A 103 17.81 15.74 6.64
C TYR A 103 17.88 14.44 5.84
N THR A 104 18.28 14.47 4.57
CA THR A 104 18.39 13.27 3.74
C THR A 104 19.39 12.31 4.37
N GLY A 105 18.97 11.06 4.61
CA GLY A 105 19.85 10.08 5.24
C GLY A 105 20.18 10.35 6.71
N ASN A 106 19.30 11.04 7.46
CA ASN A 106 19.50 11.28 8.89
C ASN A 106 19.85 9.97 9.63
N PRO A 107 21.04 9.87 10.27
CA PRO A 107 21.54 8.62 10.82
C PRO A 107 20.76 8.13 12.04
N ILE A 108 20.17 9.05 12.83
CA ILE A 108 19.35 8.69 14.00
C ILE A 108 18.05 8.05 13.53
N ALA A 109 17.38 8.68 12.55
CA ALA A 109 16.14 8.15 11.98
C ALA A 109 16.36 6.82 11.24
N ALA A 110 17.49 6.67 10.53
CA ALA A 110 17.87 5.43 9.87
C ALA A 110 18.17 4.30 10.88
N SER A 111 18.92 4.59 11.96
CA SER A 111 19.19 3.64 13.04
C SER A 111 17.90 3.15 13.71
N LEU A 112 16.98 4.08 13.99
CA LEU A 112 15.68 3.75 14.54
C LEU A 112 14.84 2.89 13.59
N ALA A 113 14.84 3.18 12.29
CA ALA A 113 14.16 2.34 11.31
C ALA A 113 14.72 0.91 11.29
N LEU A 114 16.05 0.76 11.33
CA LEU A 114 16.69 -0.56 11.41
C LEU A 114 16.29 -1.31 12.67
N GLU A 115 16.28 -0.65 13.83
CA GLU A 115 15.87 -1.29 15.09
C GLU A 115 14.40 -1.69 15.07
N ASN A 116 13.52 -0.83 14.55
CA ASN A 116 12.11 -1.16 14.36
C ASN A 116 11.95 -2.41 13.47
N LEU A 117 12.68 -2.51 12.35
CA LEU A 117 12.66 -3.71 11.48
C LEU A 117 13.14 -4.97 12.22
N LYS A 118 14.17 -4.88 13.07
CA LYS A 118 14.60 -6.01 13.92
C LYS A 118 13.51 -6.40 14.91
N LEU A 119 12.79 -5.43 15.49
CA LEU A 119 11.68 -5.69 16.39
C LEU A 119 10.53 -6.43 15.70
N TYR A 120 10.22 -6.12 14.44
CA TYR A 120 9.24 -6.89 13.65
C TYR A 120 9.57 -8.39 13.63
N ASP A 121 10.85 -8.73 13.43
CA ASP A 121 11.29 -10.13 13.40
C ASP A 121 11.38 -10.74 14.81
N LYS A 122 12.03 -10.06 15.77
CA LYS A 122 12.20 -10.53 17.15
C LYS A 122 10.86 -10.83 17.82
N THR A 123 9.86 -9.99 17.60
CA THR A 123 8.54 -10.12 18.23
C THR A 123 7.55 -10.92 17.40
N LYS A 124 7.95 -11.38 16.20
CA LYS A 124 7.06 -12.05 15.23
C LYS A 124 5.78 -11.24 15.00
N LEU A 125 5.96 -9.92 14.82
CA LEU A 125 4.86 -8.96 14.82
C LEU A 125 3.91 -9.20 13.65
N ILE A 126 4.40 -9.58 12.47
CA ILE A 126 3.56 -9.89 11.32
C ILE A 126 2.64 -11.08 11.62
N GLN A 127 3.15 -12.14 12.26
CA GLN A 127 2.34 -13.29 12.66
C GLN A 127 1.26 -12.88 13.67
N LYS A 128 1.63 -12.04 14.65
CA LYS A 128 0.67 -11.50 15.63
C LYS A 128 -0.42 -10.66 14.94
N ILE A 129 -0.04 -9.77 14.03
CA ILE A 129 -0.96 -8.96 13.21
C ILE A 129 -1.91 -9.86 12.43
N GLN A 130 -1.41 -10.90 11.76
CA GLN A 130 -2.24 -11.84 10.99
C GLN A 130 -3.23 -12.62 11.88
N LYS A 131 -2.84 -12.94 13.12
CA LYS A 131 -3.75 -13.56 14.08
C LYS A 131 -4.82 -12.57 14.55
N THR A 132 -4.42 -11.36 14.92
CA THR A 132 -5.33 -10.32 15.41
C THR A 132 -6.28 -9.83 14.32
N SER A 133 -5.84 -9.74 13.06
CA SER A 133 -6.70 -9.31 11.95
C SER A 133 -7.88 -10.26 11.70
N LYS A 134 -7.77 -11.54 12.08
CA LYS A 134 -8.91 -12.48 12.01
C LYS A 134 -10.05 -12.07 12.93
N ILE A 135 -9.76 -11.36 14.03
CA ILE A 135 -10.80 -10.83 14.91
C ILE A 135 -11.60 -9.75 14.17
N LEU A 136 -10.91 -8.82 13.49
CA LEU A 136 -11.56 -7.79 12.67
C LEU A 136 -12.39 -8.42 11.54
N GLU A 137 -11.84 -9.43 10.86
CA GLU A 137 -12.55 -10.16 9.80
C GLU A 137 -13.79 -10.88 10.33
N ASN A 138 -13.69 -11.62 11.43
CA ASN A 138 -14.82 -12.37 11.99
C ASN A 138 -15.96 -11.45 12.47
N ARG A 139 -15.62 -10.24 12.94
CA ARG A 139 -16.59 -9.26 13.44
C ARG A 139 -17.10 -8.31 12.35
N ALA A 140 -16.55 -8.37 11.14
CA ALA A 140 -16.93 -7.47 10.05
C ALA A 140 -18.43 -7.57 9.73
N ASN A 141 -19.01 -8.77 9.86
CA ASN A 141 -20.43 -9.01 9.57
C ASN A 141 -21.38 -8.35 10.59
N GLU A 142 -20.95 -8.15 11.84
CA GLU A 142 -21.76 -7.49 12.88
C GLU A 142 -22.12 -6.05 12.46
N PHE A 143 -21.27 -5.38 11.69
CA PHE A 143 -21.56 -4.03 11.22
C PHE A 143 -22.65 -3.97 10.17
N TYR A 144 -22.86 -5.03 9.38
CA TYR A 144 -23.94 -5.09 8.39
C TYR A 144 -25.34 -5.20 9.03
N GLU A 145 -25.41 -5.52 10.32
CA GLU A 145 -26.67 -5.52 11.08
C GLU A 145 -27.19 -4.10 11.32
N LEU A 146 -26.32 -3.08 11.22
CA LEU A 146 -26.69 -1.68 11.40
C LEU A 146 -27.29 -1.11 10.11
N ASP A 147 -28.47 -0.49 10.20
CA ASP A 147 -29.17 0.05 9.03
C ASP A 147 -28.43 1.19 8.31
N VAL A 148 -27.57 1.90 9.04
CA VAL A 148 -26.74 2.98 8.50
C VAL A 148 -25.50 2.49 7.75
N VAL A 149 -25.19 1.20 7.76
CA VAL A 149 -23.99 0.63 7.12
C VAL A 149 -24.33 0.08 5.74
N GLY A 150 -23.66 0.60 4.71
CA GLY A 150 -23.82 0.16 3.33
C GLY A 150 -22.76 -0.82 2.84
N ASP A 151 -21.52 -0.69 3.30
CA ASP A 151 -20.42 -1.58 2.91
C ASP A 151 -19.33 -1.63 4.00
N VAL A 152 -18.71 -2.80 4.15
CA VAL A 152 -17.60 -3.04 5.07
C VAL A 152 -16.47 -3.69 4.30
N ARG A 153 -15.31 -3.02 4.26
CA ARG A 153 -14.13 -3.47 3.52
C ARG A 153 -12.98 -3.63 4.50
N HIS A 154 -12.29 -4.77 4.46
CA HIS A 154 -11.16 -5.01 5.35
C HIS A 154 -10.05 -5.83 4.70
N LYS A 155 -8.81 -5.63 5.19
CA LYS A 155 -7.64 -6.47 4.87
C LYS A 155 -6.55 -6.23 5.91
N GLY A 156 -6.09 -7.31 6.56
CA GLY A 156 -5.16 -7.16 7.67
C GLY A 156 -5.75 -6.31 8.79
N MET A 157 -5.01 -5.31 9.25
CA MET A 157 -5.44 -4.35 10.29
C MET A 157 -6.01 -3.07 9.69
N LEU A 158 -6.62 -3.16 8.51
CA LEU A 158 -7.32 -2.06 7.85
C LEU A 158 -8.79 -2.44 7.69
N MET A 159 -9.68 -1.53 8.09
CA MET A 159 -11.12 -1.66 7.91
C MET A 159 -11.72 -0.29 7.57
N GLY A 160 -12.61 -0.26 6.60
CA GLY A 160 -13.45 0.89 6.27
C GLY A 160 -14.91 0.48 6.32
N ILE A 161 -15.73 1.34 6.92
CA ILE A 161 -17.18 1.17 7.04
C ILE A 161 -17.80 2.35 6.30
N GLU A 162 -18.53 2.06 5.24
CA GLU A 162 -19.25 3.06 4.44
C GLU A 162 -20.65 3.23 5.01
N LEU A 163 -21.00 4.47 5.33
CA LEU A 163 -22.31 4.82 5.85
C LEU A 163 -23.23 5.28 4.73
N ILE A 164 -24.50 4.90 4.83
CA ILE A 164 -25.56 5.31 3.91
C ILE A 164 -26.59 6.16 4.62
N ASN A 165 -27.32 6.96 3.84
CA ASN A 165 -28.37 7.81 4.38
C ASN A 165 -29.71 7.06 4.40
N ASN A 166 -30.59 7.35 5.37
CA ASN A 166 -31.83 6.58 5.63
C ASN A 166 -32.79 6.46 4.43
N ASN A 167 -32.70 7.37 3.44
CA ASN A 167 -33.53 7.34 2.22
C ASN A 167 -32.96 6.50 1.07
N SER A 168 -31.83 5.81 1.29
CA SER A 168 -31.23 4.93 0.29
C SER A 168 -31.50 3.47 0.63
N ASN A 169 -32.18 2.76 -0.27
CA ASN A 169 -32.30 1.30 -0.16
C ASN A 169 -30.90 0.69 0.00
N LYS A 170 -30.75 -0.30 0.93
CA LYS A 170 -29.50 -1.05 1.23
C LYS A 170 -28.80 -1.67 0.01
N THR A 171 -29.36 -1.54 -1.19
CA THR A 171 -28.85 -2.08 -2.46
C THR A 171 -27.81 -1.22 -3.16
N ARG A 172 -27.37 -0.08 -2.61
CA ARG A 172 -26.26 0.66 -3.21
C ARG A 172 -24.93 -0.06 -2.96
N LYS A 173 -24.55 -0.92 -3.91
CA LYS A 173 -23.15 -1.33 -4.11
C LYS A 173 -22.30 -0.06 -4.05
N SER A 174 -21.30 -0.03 -3.17
CA SER A 174 -20.36 1.09 -3.03
C SER A 174 -19.97 1.63 -4.40
N ILE A 175 -19.93 2.96 -4.59
CA ILE A 175 -19.54 3.54 -5.87
C ILE A 175 -18.13 3.09 -6.27
N ASN A 176 -17.28 2.80 -5.29
CA ASN A 176 -15.97 2.21 -5.49
C ASN A 176 -16.07 0.76 -5.99
N LYS A 177 -17.05 -0.01 -5.52
CA LYS A 177 -17.35 -1.35 -6.07
C LYS A 177 -17.86 -1.28 -7.51
N ILE A 178 -18.65 -0.26 -7.86
CA ILE A 178 -19.12 -0.05 -9.24
C ILE A 178 -17.94 0.34 -10.14
N VAL A 179 -17.18 1.37 -9.79
CA VAL A 179 -15.97 1.78 -10.53
C VAL A 179 -14.98 0.63 -10.65
N PHE A 180 -14.85 -0.17 -9.60
CA PHE A 180 -14.00 -1.35 -9.60
C PHE A 180 -14.52 -2.46 -10.54
N GLU A 181 -15.81 -2.83 -10.49
CA GLU A 181 -16.40 -3.85 -11.38
C GLU A 181 -16.42 -3.39 -12.85
N GLU A 182 -16.68 -2.10 -13.12
CA GLU A 182 -16.58 -1.53 -14.47
C GLU A 182 -15.12 -1.52 -14.96
N GLY A 183 -14.17 -1.11 -14.12
CA GLY A 183 -12.74 -1.15 -14.45
C GLY A 183 -12.20 -2.57 -14.66
N LYS A 184 -12.79 -3.58 -14.00
CA LYS A 184 -12.50 -4.99 -14.23
C LYS A 184 -12.83 -5.37 -15.68
N ASN A 185 -13.94 -4.90 -16.25
CA ASN A 185 -14.29 -5.17 -17.65
C ASN A 185 -13.30 -4.56 -18.65
N ILE A 186 -12.49 -3.58 -18.25
CA ILE A 186 -11.50 -2.92 -19.12
C ILE A 186 -10.11 -3.54 -18.99
N ILE A 187 -9.73 -4.03 -17.79
CA ILE A 187 -8.40 -4.58 -17.48
C ILE A 187 -8.33 -6.11 -17.62
N TYR A 188 -9.48 -6.78 -17.75
CA TYR A 188 -9.57 -8.24 -17.87
C TYR A 188 -9.68 -8.79 -19.31
N PHE A 189 -9.56 -7.96 -20.34
CA PHE A 189 -9.33 -8.40 -21.73
C PHE A 189 -7.88 -8.13 -22.17
#